data_AF-A0A9W6WQV9-F1
#
_entry.id   AF-A0A9W6WQV9-F1
#
_cell.length_a   1.000
_cell.length_b   1.000
_cell.length_c   1.000
_cell.angle_alpha   90.00
_cell.angle_beta   90.00
_cell.angle_gamma   90.00
#
_symmetry.space_group_name_H-M   'P 1'
#
loop_
_entity.id
_entity.type
_entity.pdbx_description
1 polymer ?
#
loop_
_entity_poly.entity_id
_entity_poly.type
_entity_poly.pdbx_seq_one_letter_code
_entity_poly.pdbx_strand_id
1 'polypeptide(L)'
;MQAREQRVAEREVELQALRDEAADAEPDDDARAEERRDIQAAVDSLQRKRARRRLSPAAQQADAAAAARRQVLRELRDEKEALQRAIIAAEEREEQQAENAADLPAPKAALAEAKQRRAREQANVDALRLELARRKRKMRHMVDVQLLTARDTNPPTLREEAVLLHLLYEREGEMGVNELKQEASAVLQAHGKPSGNGVVIRALYSLVANGVVQIDRSFGNGLVTSLLV
;
A
#
# COMPACT_ATOMS: atom_id res chain seq x y z
N MET A 1 -107.61 17.47 -51.00
CA MET A 1 -107.23 16.56 -49.91
C MET A 1 -107.13 15.09 -50.34
N GLN A 2 -107.81 14.64 -51.39
CA GLN A 2 -107.85 13.21 -51.79
C GLN A 2 -106.52 12.59 -52.27
N ALA A 3 -105.56 13.36 -52.80
CA ALA A 3 -104.29 12.80 -53.29
C ALA A 3 -103.25 12.46 -52.19
N ARG A 4 -103.44 12.98 -50.97
CA ARG A 4 -102.55 12.66 -49.82
C ARG A 4 -102.94 11.37 -49.12
N GLU A 5 -104.24 11.06 -49.06
CA GLU A 5 -104.74 9.84 -48.43
C GLU A 5 -104.36 8.58 -49.23
N GLN A 6 -104.35 8.66 -50.57
CA GLN A 6 -103.94 7.54 -51.43
C GLN A 6 -102.46 7.16 -51.25
N ARG A 7 -101.57 8.14 -51.08
CA ARG A 7 -100.13 7.88 -50.88
C ARG A 7 -99.80 7.36 -49.48
N VAL A 8 -100.63 7.62 -48.48
CA VAL A 8 -100.46 7.06 -47.14
C VAL A 8 -100.92 5.60 -47.12
N ALA A 9 -102.05 5.30 -47.77
CA ALA A 9 -102.53 3.93 -47.91
C ALA A 9 -101.56 3.02 -48.68
N GLU A 10 -100.96 3.51 -49.78
CA GLU A 10 -99.95 2.73 -50.52
C GLU A 10 -98.70 2.44 -49.68
N ARG A 11 -98.25 3.42 -48.88
CA ARG A 11 -97.08 3.25 -48.01
C ARG A 11 -97.34 2.34 -46.82
N GLU A 12 -98.55 2.35 -46.28
CA GLU A 12 -98.96 1.43 -45.22
C GLU A 12 -99.04 0.00 -45.74
N VAL A 13 -99.57 -0.22 -46.96
CA VAL A 13 -99.56 -1.53 -47.61
C VAL A 13 -98.14 -2.01 -47.93
N GLU A 14 -97.26 -1.13 -48.39
CA GLU A 14 -95.87 -1.47 -48.70
C GLU A 14 -95.07 -1.80 -47.42
N LEU A 15 -95.31 -1.06 -46.32
CA LEU A 15 -94.72 -1.37 -45.02
C LEU A 15 -95.26 -2.65 -44.40
N GLN A 16 -96.53 -2.98 -44.65
CA GLN A 16 -97.15 -4.20 -44.15
C GLN A 16 -96.65 -5.42 -44.95
N ALA A 17 -96.51 -5.29 -46.28
CA ALA A 17 -95.89 -6.31 -47.12
C ALA A 17 -94.43 -6.59 -46.72
N LEU A 18 -93.63 -5.56 -46.43
CA LEU A 18 -92.24 -5.74 -45.97
C LEU A 18 -92.16 -6.34 -44.56
N ARG A 19 -93.17 -6.12 -43.71
CA ARG A 19 -93.25 -6.74 -42.38
C ARG A 19 -93.64 -8.20 -42.46
N ASP A 20 -94.57 -8.55 -43.34
CA ASP A 20 -95.00 -9.93 -43.56
C ASP A 20 -93.87 -10.73 -44.25
N GLU A 21 -93.14 -10.13 -45.20
CA GLU A 21 -91.99 -10.75 -45.86
C GLU A 21 -90.78 -10.93 -44.91
N ALA A 22 -90.62 -10.04 -43.92
CA ALA A 22 -89.62 -10.21 -42.86
C ALA A 22 -90.05 -11.19 -41.75
N ALA A 23 -91.35 -11.45 -41.60
CA ALA A 23 -91.90 -12.39 -40.62
C ALA A 23 -91.92 -13.84 -41.15
N ASP A 24 -91.99 -14.04 -42.47
CA ASP A 24 -91.91 -15.35 -43.13
C ASP A 24 -90.46 -15.84 -43.38
N ALA A 25 -89.45 -15.04 -42.99
CA ALA A 25 -88.06 -15.48 -42.94
C ALA A 25 -87.79 -16.25 -41.63
N GLU A 26 -88.26 -17.49 -41.55
CA GLU A 26 -87.86 -18.43 -40.50
C GLU A 26 -86.31 -18.50 -40.42
N PRO A 27 -85.70 -18.36 -39.24
CA PRO A 27 -84.25 -18.51 -39.10
C PRO A 27 -83.89 -19.97 -39.38
N ASP A 28 -83.07 -20.18 -40.41
CA ASP A 28 -82.49 -21.47 -40.82
C ASP A 28 -81.42 -21.93 -39.79
N ASP A 29 -81.86 -22.09 -38.54
CA ASP A 29 -81.03 -22.40 -37.37
C ASP A 29 -80.41 -23.80 -37.47
N ASP A 30 -81.04 -24.71 -38.20
CA ASP A 30 -80.51 -26.04 -38.51
C ASP A 30 -79.30 -25.96 -39.47
N ALA A 31 -79.38 -25.15 -40.53
CA ALA A 31 -78.26 -24.92 -41.44
C ALA A 31 -77.06 -24.27 -40.72
N ARG A 32 -77.32 -23.35 -39.79
CA ARG A 32 -76.28 -22.72 -38.96
C ARG A 32 -75.67 -23.68 -37.93
N ALA A 33 -76.46 -24.63 -37.41
CA ALA A 33 -75.97 -25.66 -36.51
C ALA A 33 -75.07 -26.68 -37.23
N GLU A 34 -75.41 -27.04 -38.48
CA GLU A 34 -74.60 -27.89 -39.34
C GLU A 34 -73.26 -27.22 -39.72
N GLU A 35 -73.28 -25.96 -40.14
CA GLU A 35 -72.04 -25.21 -40.46
C GLU A 35 -71.09 -25.13 -39.25
N ARG A 36 -71.63 -24.92 -38.04
CA ARG A 36 -70.83 -24.93 -36.80
C ARG A 36 -70.23 -26.31 -36.51
N ARG A 37 -70.96 -27.39 -36.77
CA ARG A 37 -70.44 -28.76 -36.61
C ARG A 37 -69.34 -29.05 -37.62
N ASP A 38 -69.46 -28.58 -38.85
CA ASP A 38 -68.45 -28.76 -39.90
C ASP A 38 -67.16 -27.97 -39.61
N ILE A 39 -67.30 -26.72 -39.15
CA ILE A 39 -66.15 -25.92 -38.70
C ILE A 39 -65.45 -26.59 -37.52
N GLN A 40 -66.22 -27.07 -36.53
CA GLN A 40 -65.63 -27.78 -35.39
C GLN A 40 -64.93 -29.06 -35.82
N ALA A 41 -65.52 -29.84 -36.73
CA ALA A 41 -64.91 -31.05 -37.28
C ALA A 41 -63.63 -30.74 -38.08
N ALA A 42 -63.59 -29.63 -38.84
CA ALA A 42 -62.42 -29.17 -39.56
C ALA A 42 -61.28 -28.75 -38.60
N VAL A 43 -61.62 -28.03 -37.53
CA VAL A 43 -60.68 -27.67 -36.46
C VAL A 43 -60.12 -28.91 -35.79
N ASP A 44 -60.97 -29.86 -35.41
CA ASP A 44 -60.57 -31.10 -34.76
C ASP A 44 -59.69 -31.96 -35.69
N SER A 45 -59.98 -31.99 -36.99
CA SER A 45 -59.17 -32.67 -38.01
C SER A 45 -57.79 -32.02 -38.17
N LEU A 46 -57.73 -30.69 -38.20
CA LEU A 46 -56.47 -29.94 -38.24
C LEU A 46 -55.64 -30.13 -36.97
N GLN A 47 -56.27 -30.14 -35.79
CA GLN A 47 -55.61 -30.42 -34.53
C GLN A 47 -55.04 -31.85 -34.49
N ARG A 48 -55.83 -32.85 -34.93
CA ARG A 48 -55.37 -34.24 -35.06
C ARG A 48 -54.21 -34.38 -36.05
N LYS A 49 -54.28 -33.70 -37.21
CA LYS A 49 -53.19 -33.68 -38.21
C LYS A 49 -51.92 -33.00 -37.67
N ARG A 50 -52.06 -31.90 -36.93
CA ARG A 50 -50.94 -31.20 -36.27
C ARG A 50 -50.31 -32.06 -35.17
N ALA A 51 -51.12 -32.75 -34.36
CA ALA A 51 -50.65 -33.69 -33.35
C ALA A 51 -49.87 -34.86 -33.98
N ARG A 52 -50.39 -35.46 -35.05
CA ARG A 52 -49.71 -36.51 -35.82
C ARG A 52 -48.40 -36.02 -36.44
N ARG A 53 -48.37 -34.80 -36.98
CA ARG A 53 -47.14 -34.20 -37.54
C ARG A 53 -46.09 -33.95 -36.46
N ARG A 54 -46.48 -33.50 -35.26
CA ARG A 54 -45.57 -33.31 -34.11
C ARG A 54 -45.02 -34.63 -33.56
N LEU A 55 -45.81 -35.71 -33.62
CA LEU A 55 -45.39 -37.05 -33.24
C LEU A 55 -44.62 -37.78 -34.34
N SER A 56 -44.46 -37.18 -35.53
CA SER A 56 -43.67 -37.80 -36.60
C SER A 56 -42.18 -37.80 -36.23
N PRO A 57 -41.44 -38.89 -36.53
CA PRO A 57 -40.01 -38.98 -36.23
C PRO A 57 -39.20 -37.81 -36.83
N ALA A 58 -39.60 -37.33 -38.01
CA ALA A 58 -38.95 -36.20 -38.68
C ALA A 58 -39.15 -34.86 -37.93
N ALA A 59 -40.34 -34.62 -37.36
CA ALA A 59 -40.58 -33.43 -36.55
C ALA A 59 -39.81 -33.49 -35.21
N GLN A 60 -39.79 -34.66 -34.58
CA GLN A 60 -39.03 -34.87 -33.34
C GLN A 60 -37.51 -34.73 -33.56
N GLN A 61 -36.98 -35.22 -34.68
CA GLN A 61 -35.58 -35.03 -35.06
C GLN A 61 -35.24 -33.56 -35.35
N ALA A 62 -36.14 -32.83 -36.02
CA ALA A 62 -35.95 -31.40 -36.27
C ALA A 62 -35.95 -30.59 -34.96
N ASP A 63 -36.84 -30.91 -34.03
CA ASP A 63 -36.90 -30.27 -32.71
C ASP A 63 -35.67 -30.61 -31.86
N ALA A 64 -35.20 -31.86 -31.89
CA ALA A 64 -33.97 -32.28 -31.20
C ALA A 64 -32.71 -31.60 -31.79
N ALA A 65 -32.62 -31.50 -33.12
CA ALA A 65 -31.52 -30.79 -33.79
C ALA A 65 -31.55 -29.28 -33.48
N ALA A 66 -32.74 -28.67 -33.41
CA ALA A 66 -32.90 -27.28 -33.01
C ALA A 66 -32.51 -27.06 -31.54
N ALA A 67 -32.83 -28.00 -30.65
CA ALA A 67 -32.43 -27.95 -29.24
C ALA A 67 -30.90 -28.09 -29.08
N ALA A 68 -30.28 -29.05 -29.78
CA ALA A 68 -28.83 -29.23 -29.79
C ALA A 68 -28.10 -27.98 -30.33
N ARG A 69 -28.59 -27.38 -31.43
CA ARG A 69 -28.04 -26.11 -31.95
C ARG A 69 -28.15 -24.98 -30.94
N ARG A 70 -29.26 -24.89 -30.18
CA ARG A 70 -29.44 -23.88 -29.13
C ARG A 70 -28.50 -24.11 -27.94
N GLN A 71 -28.19 -25.36 -27.60
CA GLN A 71 -27.23 -25.68 -26.54
C GLN A 71 -25.82 -25.28 -26.96
N VAL A 72 -25.36 -25.67 -28.16
CA VAL A 72 -24.06 -25.27 -28.69
C VAL A 72 -23.93 -23.74 -28.78
N LEU A 73 -24.99 -23.04 -29.20
CA LEU A 73 -24.98 -21.57 -29.23
C LEU A 73 -24.91 -20.92 -27.84
N ARG A 74 -25.38 -21.60 -26.79
CA ARG A 74 -25.23 -21.13 -25.40
C ARG A 74 -23.80 -21.36 -24.92
N GLU A 75 -23.28 -22.57 -25.11
CA GLU A 75 -21.90 -22.92 -24.76
C GLU A 75 -20.90 -21.97 -25.41
N LEU A 76 -21.04 -21.70 -26.72
CA LEU A 76 -20.17 -20.75 -27.43
C LEU A 76 -20.31 -19.30 -26.93
N ARG A 77 -21.48 -18.91 -26.41
CA ARG A 77 -21.65 -17.58 -25.80
C ARG A 77 -20.97 -17.52 -24.45
N ASP A 78 -21.13 -18.55 -23.63
CA ASP A 78 -20.51 -18.63 -22.31
C ASP A 78 -18.98 -18.69 -22.44
N GLU A 79 -18.45 -19.48 -23.38
CA GLU A 79 -17.02 -19.52 -23.72
C GLU A 79 -16.51 -18.18 -24.22
N LYS A 80 -17.26 -17.51 -25.11
CA LYS A 80 -16.90 -16.15 -25.58
C LYS A 80 -16.85 -15.17 -24.41
N GLU A 81 -17.83 -15.17 -23.52
CA GLU A 81 -17.84 -14.28 -22.35
C GLU A 81 -16.68 -14.60 -21.39
N ALA A 82 -16.38 -15.88 -21.17
CA ALA A 82 -15.26 -16.30 -20.34
C ALA A 82 -13.93 -15.84 -20.93
N LEU A 83 -13.73 -16.02 -22.24
CA LEU A 83 -12.55 -15.55 -22.96
C LEU A 83 -12.43 -14.03 -22.94
N GLN A 84 -13.52 -13.29 -23.15
CA GLN A 84 -13.51 -11.83 -23.06
C GLN A 84 -13.09 -11.35 -21.67
N ARG A 85 -13.62 -11.97 -20.59
CA ARG A 85 -13.20 -11.64 -19.22
C ARG A 85 -11.73 -11.99 -18.98
N ALA A 86 -11.26 -13.12 -19.52
CA ALA A 86 -9.87 -13.53 -19.39
C ALA A 86 -8.90 -12.58 -20.12
N ILE A 87 -9.28 -12.10 -21.30
CA ILE A 87 -8.50 -11.12 -22.08
C ILE A 87 -8.40 -9.81 -21.30
N ILE A 88 -9.53 -9.26 -20.84
CA ILE A 88 -9.53 -8.02 -20.04
C ILE A 88 -8.65 -8.17 -18.80
N ALA A 89 -8.79 -9.27 -18.06
CA ALA A 89 -7.99 -9.50 -16.86
C ALA A 89 -6.49 -9.69 -17.16
N ALA A 90 -6.13 -10.17 -18.35
CA ALA A 90 -4.73 -10.28 -18.78
C ALA A 90 -4.17 -8.90 -19.15
N GLU A 91 -4.92 -8.10 -19.92
CA GLU A 91 -4.57 -6.73 -20.30
C GLU A 91 -4.39 -5.85 -19.06
N GLU A 92 -5.33 -5.88 -18.10
CA GLU A 92 -5.21 -5.14 -16.84
C GLU A 92 -3.96 -5.51 -16.04
N ARG A 93 -3.56 -6.80 -16.06
CA ARG A 93 -2.33 -7.25 -15.39
C ARG A 93 -1.07 -6.77 -16.10
N GLU A 94 -1.07 -6.74 -17.42
CA GLU A 94 0.04 -6.22 -18.21
C GLU A 94 0.20 -4.71 -18.01
N GLU A 95 -0.91 -3.96 -18.02
CA GLU A 95 -0.92 -2.53 -17.70
C GLU A 95 -0.37 -2.26 -16.30
N GLN A 96 -0.85 -2.99 -15.28
CA GLN A 96 -0.32 -2.88 -13.92
C GLN A 96 1.18 -3.21 -13.86
N GLN A 97 1.65 -4.22 -14.58
CA GLN A 97 3.08 -4.55 -14.62
C GLN A 97 3.91 -3.46 -15.31
N ALA A 98 3.39 -2.86 -16.38
CA ALA A 98 4.04 -1.77 -17.10
C ALA A 98 4.12 -0.50 -16.23
N GLU A 99 3.03 -0.13 -15.55
CA GLU A 99 3.01 0.98 -14.59
C GLU A 99 4.00 0.74 -13.45
N ASN A 100 3.95 -0.44 -12.84
CA ASN A 100 4.91 -0.79 -11.79
C ASN A 100 6.36 -0.75 -12.30
N ALA A 101 6.63 -1.22 -13.53
CA ALA A 101 7.97 -1.16 -14.11
C ALA A 101 8.45 0.29 -14.35
N ALA A 102 7.53 1.19 -14.72
CA ALA A 102 7.80 2.61 -14.88
C ALA A 102 8.06 3.33 -13.55
N ASP A 103 7.38 2.92 -12.48
CA ASP A 103 7.47 3.54 -11.15
C ASP A 103 8.59 2.97 -10.28
N LEU A 104 9.05 1.74 -10.52
CA LEU A 104 10.12 1.07 -9.78
C LEU A 104 11.54 1.71 -9.83
N PRO A 105 12.00 2.42 -10.88
CA PRO A 105 13.38 2.91 -10.94
C PRO A 105 13.67 4.03 -9.93
N ALA A 106 12.73 4.95 -9.70
CA ALA A 106 12.89 6.06 -8.76
C ALA A 106 13.11 5.60 -7.29
N PRO A 107 12.27 4.74 -6.70
CA PRO A 107 12.49 4.24 -5.34
C PRO A 107 13.74 3.34 -5.25
N LYS A 108 14.09 2.58 -6.30
CA LYS A 108 15.33 1.80 -6.34
C LYS A 108 16.56 2.70 -6.29
N ALA A 109 16.57 3.79 -7.04
CA ALA A 109 17.64 4.78 -7.02
C ALA A 109 17.75 5.46 -5.64
N ALA A 110 16.63 5.93 -5.08
CA ALA A 110 16.60 6.53 -3.75
C ALA A 110 17.09 5.57 -2.66
N LEU A 111 16.73 4.29 -2.73
CA LEU A 111 17.19 3.27 -1.79
C LEU A 111 18.68 2.97 -1.94
N ALA A 112 19.21 2.99 -3.16
CA ALA A 112 20.64 2.85 -3.41
C ALA A 112 21.44 4.03 -2.83
N GLU A 113 20.97 5.27 -3.03
CA GLU A 113 21.57 6.47 -2.45
C GLU A 113 21.54 6.44 -0.93
N ALA A 114 20.40 6.08 -0.33
CA ALA A 114 20.26 5.96 1.12
C ALA A 114 21.21 4.90 1.69
N LYS A 115 21.38 3.75 1.01
CA LYS A 115 22.36 2.72 1.40
C LYS A 115 23.79 3.23 1.34
N GLN A 116 24.16 3.95 0.27
CA GLN A 116 25.51 4.53 0.16
C GLN A 116 25.78 5.56 1.24
N ARG A 117 24.81 6.45 1.51
CA ARG A 117 24.92 7.45 2.58
C ARG A 117 25.11 6.78 3.94
N ARG A 118 24.28 5.78 4.25
CA ARG A 118 24.40 5.01 5.50
C ARG A 118 25.75 4.32 5.62
N ALA A 119 26.28 3.74 4.54
CA ALA A 119 27.60 3.12 4.55
C ALA A 119 28.74 4.12 4.83
N ARG A 120 28.67 5.33 4.25
CA ARG A 120 29.64 6.40 4.50
C ARG A 120 29.58 6.90 5.95
N GLU A 121 28.37 7.15 6.46
CA GLU A 121 28.16 7.55 7.85
C GLU A 121 28.66 6.47 8.81
N GLN A 122 28.39 5.19 8.52
CA GLN A 122 28.89 4.07 9.33
C GLN A 122 30.42 4.00 9.33
N ALA A 123 31.08 4.16 8.18
CA ALA A 123 32.54 4.18 8.10
C ALA A 123 33.15 5.32 8.92
N ASN A 124 32.53 6.51 8.90
CA ASN A 124 32.96 7.64 9.72
C ASN A 124 32.82 7.35 11.22
N VAL A 125 31.71 6.75 11.63
CA VAL A 125 31.48 6.34 13.03
C VAL A 125 32.53 5.32 13.47
N ASP A 126 32.84 4.34 12.63
CA ASP A 126 33.81 3.30 12.97
C ASP A 126 35.25 3.85 13.03
N ALA A 127 35.60 4.81 12.16
CA ALA A 127 36.86 5.55 12.26
C ALA A 127 36.97 6.33 13.58
N LEU A 128 35.92 7.07 13.95
CA LEU A 128 35.88 7.81 15.23
C LEU A 128 35.96 6.88 16.44
N ARG A 129 35.29 5.73 16.39
CA ARG A 129 35.39 4.69 17.45
C ARG A 129 36.81 4.17 17.60
N LEU A 130 37.52 3.91 16.50
CA LEU A 130 38.90 3.45 16.53
C LEU A 130 39.83 4.53 17.13
N GLU A 131 39.66 5.78 16.74
CA GLU A 131 40.43 6.90 17.30
C GLU A 131 40.18 7.07 18.79
N LEU A 132 38.92 7.01 19.22
CA LEU A 132 38.54 7.08 20.63
C LEU A 132 39.14 5.92 21.44
N ALA A 133 39.10 4.69 20.91
CA ALA A 133 39.74 3.54 21.54
C ALA A 133 41.26 3.71 21.68
N ARG A 134 41.94 4.26 20.66
CA ARG A 134 43.38 4.59 20.73
C ARG A 134 43.67 5.64 21.80
N ARG A 135 42.87 6.71 21.86
CA ARG A 135 42.99 7.76 22.90
C ARG A 135 42.78 7.19 24.30
N LYS A 136 41.74 6.37 24.51
CA LYS A 136 41.48 5.68 25.80
C LYS A 136 42.64 4.76 26.21
N ARG A 137 43.27 4.03 25.27
CA ARG A 137 44.47 3.21 25.59
C ARG A 137 45.68 4.07 25.98
N LYS A 138 45.95 5.15 25.23
CA LYS A 138 47.07 6.06 25.54
C LYS A 138 46.89 6.71 26.91
N MET A 139 45.67 7.12 27.24
CA MET A 139 45.34 7.70 28.55
C MET A 139 45.50 6.68 29.67
N ARG A 140 44.95 5.46 29.55
CA ARG A 140 45.20 4.38 30.52
C ARG A 140 46.68 4.11 30.71
N HIS A 141 47.46 4.04 29.64
CA HIS A 141 48.90 3.87 29.76
C HIS A 141 49.58 5.04 30.49
N MET A 142 49.19 6.29 30.21
CA MET A 142 49.73 7.46 30.92
C MET A 142 49.36 7.46 32.40
N VAL A 143 48.11 7.13 32.74
CA VAL A 143 47.64 7.09 34.13
C VAL A 143 48.21 5.88 34.86
N ASP A 144 47.98 4.67 34.36
CA ASP A 144 48.33 3.43 35.08
C ASP A 144 49.85 3.20 35.13
N VAL A 145 50.60 3.52 34.07
CA VAL A 145 52.04 3.26 34.06
C VAL A 145 52.80 4.46 34.60
N GLN A 146 52.58 5.68 34.07
CA GLN A 146 53.45 6.79 34.44
C GLN A 146 53.22 7.31 35.86
N LEU A 147 52.00 7.29 36.42
CA LEU A 147 51.81 7.71 37.82
C LEU A 147 52.35 6.66 38.80
N LEU A 148 52.11 5.37 38.53
CA LEU A 148 52.55 4.29 39.43
C LEU A 148 54.07 4.08 39.40
N THR A 149 54.72 4.17 38.23
CA THR A 149 56.16 3.91 38.10
C THR A 149 57.03 5.16 38.21
N ALA A 150 56.47 6.37 38.19
CA ALA A 150 57.26 7.61 38.20
C ALA A 150 58.13 7.80 39.44
N ARG A 151 57.76 7.22 40.58
CA ARG A 151 58.56 7.31 41.82
C ARG A 151 59.88 6.54 41.72
N ASP A 152 59.93 5.51 40.88
CA ASP A 152 61.05 4.58 40.80
C ASP A 152 62.06 4.94 39.67
N THR A 153 61.75 5.97 38.86
CA THR A 153 62.61 6.44 37.77
C THR A 153 63.44 7.65 38.18
N ASN A 154 64.72 7.67 37.83
CA ASN A 154 65.61 8.83 38.04
C ASN A 154 66.25 9.27 36.70
N PRO A 155 65.92 10.45 36.14
CA PRO A 155 65.04 11.48 36.69
C PRO A 155 63.55 11.07 36.67
N PRO A 156 62.71 11.64 37.55
CA PRO A 156 61.29 11.32 37.64
C PRO A 156 60.60 11.63 36.31
N THR A 157 60.08 10.59 35.64
CA THR A 157 59.42 10.72 34.33
C THR A 157 57.95 11.16 34.43
N LEU A 158 57.51 11.62 35.61
CA LEU A 158 56.13 12.03 35.84
C LEU A 158 55.76 13.19 34.92
N ARG A 159 54.77 12.95 34.05
CA ARG A 159 54.21 13.97 33.17
C ARG A 159 53.04 14.67 33.85
N GLU A 160 53.02 15.99 33.75
CA GLU A 160 51.95 16.83 34.28
C GLU A 160 50.59 16.46 33.67
N GLU A 161 50.56 16.08 32.39
CA GLU A 161 49.33 15.62 31.73
C GLU A 161 48.76 14.36 32.37
N ALA A 162 49.61 13.43 32.84
CA ALA A 162 49.14 12.19 33.48
C ALA A 162 48.48 12.49 34.83
N VAL A 163 49.06 13.40 35.61
CA VAL A 163 48.50 13.85 36.90
C VAL A 163 47.14 14.52 36.70
N LEU A 164 47.02 15.41 35.71
CA LEU A 164 45.76 16.08 35.40
C LEU A 164 44.66 15.09 35.00
N LEU A 165 44.98 14.10 34.16
CA LEU A 165 44.01 13.09 33.73
C LEU A 165 43.57 12.17 34.87
N HIS A 166 44.49 11.84 35.78
CA HIS A 166 44.18 11.03 36.94
C HIS A 166 43.25 11.75 37.92
N LEU A 167 43.55 13.01 38.24
CA LEU A 167 42.69 13.83 39.09
C LEU A 167 41.27 13.99 38.50
N LEU A 168 41.18 14.20 37.19
CA LEU A 168 39.88 14.24 36.51
C LEU A 168 39.17 12.89 36.57
N TYR A 169 39.88 11.77 36.42
CA TYR A 169 39.30 10.44 36.52
C TYR A 169 38.75 10.13 37.93
N GLU A 170 39.46 10.54 38.97
CA GLU A 170 39.00 10.38 40.36
C GLU A 170 37.74 11.20 40.68
N ARG A 171 37.51 12.31 39.96
CA ARG A 171 36.35 13.20 40.14
C ARG A 171 35.32 13.06 39.02
N GLU A 172 35.06 11.84 38.59
CA GLU A 172 34.00 11.52 37.59
C GLU A 172 34.15 12.25 36.24
N GLY A 173 35.34 12.79 35.95
CA GLY A 173 35.64 13.52 34.73
C GLY A 173 35.48 15.03 34.82
N GLU A 174 35.06 15.60 35.96
CA GLU A 174 34.81 17.04 36.11
C GLU A 174 35.57 17.65 37.28
N MET A 175 36.21 18.79 37.04
CA MET A 175 36.90 19.54 38.11
C MET A 175 36.98 21.03 37.79
N GLY A 176 36.90 21.89 38.81
CA GLY A 176 37.16 23.32 38.63
C GLY A 176 38.62 23.57 38.20
N VAL A 177 38.86 24.53 37.30
CA VAL A 177 40.22 24.83 36.80
C VAL A 177 41.18 25.19 37.93
N ASN A 178 40.72 25.93 38.94
CA ASN A 178 41.58 26.36 40.05
C ASN A 178 41.86 25.21 41.04
N GLU A 179 40.87 24.36 41.31
CA GLU A 179 41.03 23.14 42.11
C GLU A 179 42.03 22.19 41.44
N LEU A 180 41.84 21.94 40.14
CA LEU A 180 42.71 21.08 39.35
C LEU A 180 44.16 21.58 39.34
N LYS A 181 44.38 22.90 39.28
CA LYS A 181 45.73 23.49 39.37
C LYS A 181 46.37 23.27 40.74
N GLN A 182 45.62 23.46 41.82
CA GLN A 182 46.14 23.34 43.18
C GLN A 182 46.46 21.88 43.51
N GLU A 183 45.54 20.97 43.19
CA GLU A 183 45.71 19.55 43.45
C GLU A 183 46.80 18.93 42.58
N ALA A 184 46.87 19.28 41.29
CA ALA A 184 47.95 18.80 40.43
C ALA A 184 49.33 19.25 40.92
N SER A 185 49.47 20.51 41.35
CA SER A 185 50.72 21.03 41.93
C SER A 185 51.09 20.29 43.22
N ALA A 186 50.12 19.98 44.09
CA ALA A 186 50.35 19.23 45.32
C ALA A 186 50.81 17.79 45.03
N VAL A 187 50.18 17.09 44.09
CA VAL A 187 50.55 15.74 43.68
C VAL A 187 51.95 15.72 43.05
N LEU A 188 52.25 16.66 42.15
CA LEU A 188 53.57 16.77 41.52
C LEU A 188 54.68 17.00 42.56
N GLN A 189 54.41 17.86 43.56
CA GLN A 189 55.34 18.11 44.67
C GLN A 189 55.56 16.86 45.53
N ALA A 190 54.51 16.09 45.83
CA ALA A 190 54.60 14.82 46.57
C ALA A 190 55.44 13.77 45.82
N HIS A 191 55.51 13.86 44.49
CA HIS A 191 56.35 13.01 43.64
C HIS A 191 57.75 13.59 43.37
N GLY A 192 58.18 14.59 44.13
CA GLY A 192 59.54 15.15 44.04
C GLY A 192 59.76 16.06 42.82
N LYS A 193 58.70 16.44 42.11
CA LYS A 193 58.74 17.35 40.95
C LYS A 193 57.97 18.64 41.27
N PRO A 194 58.58 19.63 41.93
CA PRO A 194 57.91 20.90 42.21
C PRO A 194 57.66 21.66 40.90
N SER A 195 56.41 21.65 40.46
CA SER A 195 55.98 22.32 39.23
C SER A 195 55.21 23.59 39.57
N GLY A 196 55.57 24.71 38.93
CA GLY A 196 54.80 25.95 39.06
C GLY A 196 53.46 25.88 38.31
N ASN A 197 52.48 26.67 38.74
CA ASN A 197 51.14 26.73 38.13
C ASN A 197 51.17 26.96 36.60
N GLY A 198 52.18 27.68 36.08
CA GLY A 198 52.35 27.90 34.65
C GLY A 198 52.63 26.61 33.85
N VAL A 199 53.33 25.63 34.43
CA VAL A 199 53.62 24.34 33.80
C VAL A 199 52.34 23.49 33.74
N VAL A 200 51.59 23.47 34.84
CA VAL A 200 50.28 22.79 34.93
C VAL A 200 49.28 23.38 33.94
N ILE A 201 49.24 24.71 33.80
CA ILE A 201 48.41 25.38 32.79
C ILE A 201 48.82 24.98 31.37
N ARG A 202 50.12 24.94 31.08
CA ARG A 202 50.61 24.53 29.75
C ARG A 202 50.22 23.09 29.44
N ALA A 203 50.35 22.18 30.41
CA ALA A 203 49.92 20.79 30.28
C ALA A 203 48.41 20.68 30.07
N LEU A 204 47.60 21.46 30.80
CA LEU A 204 46.16 21.53 30.62
C LEU A 204 45.78 21.98 29.19
N TYR A 205 46.40 23.05 28.67
CA TYR A 205 46.15 23.48 27.29
C TYR A 205 46.67 22.49 26.25
N SER A 206 47.72 21.72 26.55
CA SER A 206 48.17 20.59 25.74
C SER A 206 47.10 19.49 25.66
N LEU A 207 46.45 19.17 26.78
CA LEU A 207 45.33 18.21 26.81
C LEU A 207 44.11 18.72 26.04
N VAL A 208 43.82 20.03 26.11
CA VAL A 208 42.76 20.66 25.32
C VAL A 208 43.07 20.61 23.82
N ALA A 209 44.30 20.94 23.41
CA ALA A 209 44.72 20.87 22.02
C ALA A 209 44.65 19.45 21.44
N ASN A 210 44.89 18.43 22.27
CA ASN A 210 44.75 17.02 21.90
C ASN A 210 43.30 16.50 21.93
N GLY A 211 42.32 17.36 22.27
CA GLY A 211 40.91 16.99 22.35
C GLY A 211 40.63 15.91 23.39
N VAL A 212 41.40 15.93 24.49
CA VAL A 212 41.24 14.99 25.61
C VAL A 212 40.38 15.62 26.72
N VAL A 213 40.47 16.94 26.85
CA VAL A 213 39.81 17.73 27.89
C VAL A 213 39.15 18.94 27.23
N GLN A 214 38.00 19.35 27.74
CA GLN A 214 37.33 20.60 27.38
C GLN A 214 37.30 21.53 28.59
N ILE A 215 37.46 22.83 28.34
CA ILE A 215 37.29 23.86 29.37
C ILE A 215 36.04 24.65 29.03
N ASP A 216 35.01 24.52 29.86
CA ASP A 216 33.86 25.39 29.81
C ASP A 216 34.12 26.63 30.68
N ARG A 217 34.06 27.80 30.05
CA ARG A 217 34.27 29.10 30.72
C ARG A 217 32.97 29.73 31.19
N SER A 218 31.82 29.10 30.93
CA SER A 218 30.51 29.60 31.36
C SER A 218 30.32 29.53 32.87
N PHE A 219 30.95 28.55 33.52
CA PHE A 219 31.02 28.44 34.97
C PHE A 219 32.12 29.36 35.51
N GLY A 220 31.84 30.15 36.55
CA GLY A 220 32.68 31.27 36.99
C GLY A 220 34.17 30.95 37.24
N ASN A 221 34.51 29.75 37.70
CA ASN A 221 35.89 29.33 37.92
C ASN A 221 36.50 28.51 36.77
N GLY A 222 35.77 28.33 35.67
CA GLY A 222 36.06 27.41 34.59
C GLY A 222 35.87 25.95 35.02
N LEU A 223 35.07 25.20 34.29
CA LEU A 223 34.90 23.76 34.50
C LEU A 223 35.77 23.01 33.49
N VAL A 224 36.56 22.07 33.98
CA VAL A 224 37.38 21.18 33.17
C VAL A 224 36.68 19.83 33.10
N THR A 225 36.31 19.43 31.88
CA THR A 225 35.61 18.16 31.63
C THR A 225 36.51 17.25 30.80
N SER A 226 36.72 16.03 31.27
CA SER A 226 37.37 14.97 30.52
C SER A 226 36.42 14.45 29.44
N LEU A 227 36.86 14.48 28.19
CA LEU A 227 36.09 13.95 27.05
C LEU A 227 36.26 12.44 26.88
N LEU A 228 36.91 11.78 27.84
CA LEU A 228 37.30 10.39 27.76
C LEU A 228 36.58 9.48 28.75
N VAL A 229 35.82 10.03 29.70
CA VAL A 229 34.94 9.25 30.58
C VAL A 229 33.80 8.69 29.73
#